data_AF-A0A363TUX0-F1
#
_entry.id   AF-A0A363TUX0-F1
#
_cell.length_a   1.000
_cell.length_b   1.000
_cell.length_c   1.000
_cell.angle_alpha   90.00
_cell.angle_beta   90.00
_cell.angle_gamma   90.00
#
_symmetry.space_group_name_H-M   'P 1'
#
loop_
_entity.id
_entity.type
_entity.pdbx_description
1 polymer ?
#
loop_
_entity_poly.entity_id
_entity_poly.type
_entity_poly.pdbx_seq_one_letter_code
_entity_poly.pdbx_strand_id
1 'polypeptide(L)'
;MTHREAGRALCPSARCAPGNLLIGIVQGDGGVALLAEPMAVTAQFVATAREGRTPEARFRFADACHRGGCAKWDGAGCSVAAAARAMADQVPAASFDCAIRAACQWHREYGAEVCGTCRWIVTERAPT
;
A
#
# COMPACT_ATOMS: atom_id res chain seq x y z
N MET A 1 5.61 24.26 -4.50
CA MET A 1 6.86 23.65 -4.04
C MET A 1 6.53 22.33 -3.36
N THR A 2 6.44 21.25 -4.12
CA THR A 2 6.23 19.89 -3.58
C THR A 2 7.60 19.23 -3.49
N HIS A 3 8.25 19.35 -2.33
CA HIS A 3 9.45 18.59 -2.02
C HIS A 3 9.07 17.12 -1.87
N ARG A 4 9.12 16.38 -2.97
CA ARG A 4 9.13 14.93 -2.96
C ARG A 4 10.59 14.55 -2.71
N GLU A 5 10.95 14.32 -1.45
CA GLU A 5 12.28 13.80 -1.10
C GLU A 5 12.52 12.49 -1.86
N ALA A 6 13.34 12.57 -2.90
CA ALA A 6 14.05 11.43 -3.43
C ALA A 6 15.00 10.93 -2.33
N GLY A 7 14.53 9.99 -1.50
CA GLY A 7 15.36 9.41 -0.43
C GLY A 7 14.64 8.49 0.54
N ARG A 8 13.36 8.73 0.87
CA ARG A 8 12.66 7.94 1.89
C ARG A 8 11.86 6.77 1.29
N ALA A 9 12.00 5.58 1.88
CA ALA A 9 11.21 4.42 1.49
C ALA A 9 9.72 4.64 1.77
N LEU A 10 8.84 4.18 0.88
CA LEU A 10 7.39 4.27 1.02
C LEU A 10 6.80 2.95 1.53
N CYS A 11 5.89 3.03 2.50
CA CYS A 11 5.05 1.95 2.94
C CYS A 11 3.79 1.87 2.04
N PRO A 12 3.45 0.71 1.46
CA PRO A 12 2.25 0.56 0.64
C PRO A 12 0.97 0.28 1.46
N SER A 13 1.02 0.43 2.78
CA SER A 13 -0.07 0.11 3.72
C SER A 13 -0.33 1.28 4.67
N ALA A 14 -0.28 2.50 4.13
CA ALA A 14 -0.62 3.69 4.89
C ALA A 14 -2.15 3.81 5.10
N ARG A 15 -2.55 4.77 5.94
CA ARG A 15 -3.94 5.12 6.19
C ARG A 15 -4.43 6.26 5.30
N CYS A 16 -5.73 6.46 5.22
CA CYS A 16 -6.33 7.60 4.57
C CYS A 16 -6.09 8.88 5.40
N ALA A 17 -5.10 9.67 4.97
CA ALA A 17 -4.73 10.93 5.61
C ALA A 17 -4.24 11.95 4.58
N PRO A 18 -4.44 13.27 4.80
CA PRO A 18 -3.93 14.29 3.90
C PRO A 18 -2.41 14.22 3.75
N GLY A 19 -1.91 14.36 2.52
CA GLY A 19 -0.49 14.25 2.20
C GLY A 19 -0.03 12.82 1.83
N ASN A 20 -0.83 11.80 2.14
CA ASN A 20 -0.56 10.44 1.68
C ASN A 20 -0.86 10.31 0.19
N LEU A 21 -0.44 9.19 -0.40
CA LEU A 21 -0.67 8.85 -1.79
C LEU A 21 -1.76 7.79 -1.89
N LEU A 22 -2.76 8.01 -2.72
CA LEU A 22 -3.64 6.97 -3.22
C LEU A 22 -2.90 6.21 -4.32
N ILE A 23 -2.73 4.90 -4.15
CA ILE A 23 -1.94 4.04 -5.03
C ILE A 23 -2.72 2.86 -5.61
N GLY A 24 -3.96 2.64 -5.17
CA GLY A 24 -4.80 1.58 -5.71
C GLY A 24 -6.24 1.61 -5.23
N ILE A 25 -7.09 0.86 -5.93
CA ILE A 25 -8.53 0.74 -5.67
C ILE A 25 -8.85 -0.73 -5.40
N VAL A 26 -9.51 -1.00 -4.27
CA VAL A 26 -9.98 -2.34 -3.92
C VAL A 26 -11.14 -2.72 -4.85
N GLN A 27 -11.03 -3.88 -5.47
CA GLN A 27 -11.98 -4.43 -6.43
C GLN A 27 -12.98 -5.37 -5.73
N GLY A 28 -14.08 -5.69 -6.43
CA GLY A 28 -15.11 -6.59 -5.90
C GLY A 28 -14.64 -8.04 -5.69
N ASP A 29 -13.55 -8.45 -6.35
CA ASP A 29 -12.90 -9.76 -6.18
C ASP A 29 -11.94 -9.82 -4.97
N GLY A 30 -11.84 -8.73 -4.19
CA GLY A 30 -10.93 -8.62 -3.06
C GLY A 30 -9.49 -8.26 -3.42
N GLY A 31 -9.17 -8.12 -4.72
CA GLY A 31 -7.88 -7.62 -5.19
C GLY A 31 -7.79 -6.09 -5.15
N VAL A 32 -6.60 -5.58 -5.44
CA VAL A 32 -6.31 -4.15 -5.55
C VAL A 32 -5.80 -3.87 -6.95
N ALA A 33 -6.55 -3.05 -7.70
CA ALA A 33 -6.08 -2.46 -8.94
C ALA A 33 -5.14 -1.31 -8.59
N LEU A 34 -3.84 -1.50 -8.85
CA LEU A 34 -2.82 -0.48 -8.58
C LEU A 34 -2.82 0.58 -9.68
N LEU A 35 -2.61 1.84 -9.27
CA LEU A 35 -2.57 2.97 -10.19
C LEU A 35 -1.19 3.07 -10.85
N ALA A 36 -1.18 3.40 -12.15
CA ALA A 36 0.04 3.74 -12.87
C ALA A 36 0.69 5.00 -12.29
N GLU A 37 -0.13 6.00 -11.92
CA GLU A 37 0.30 7.24 -11.28
C GLU A 37 -0.35 7.41 -9.90
N PRO A 38 0.41 7.79 -8.85
CA PRO A 38 -0.16 7.99 -7.53
C PRO A 38 -0.84 9.35 -7.43
N MET A 39 -2.00 9.40 -6.77
CA MET A 39 -2.72 10.66 -6.55
C MET A 39 -2.52 11.16 -5.12
N ALA A 40 -2.33 12.47 -4.96
CA ALA A 40 -2.24 13.07 -3.63
C ALA A 40 -3.60 13.00 -2.91
N VAL A 41 -3.60 12.50 -1.67
CA VAL A 41 -4.78 12.51 -0.80
C VAL A 41 -4.92 13.89 -0.19
N THR A 42 -6.00 14.59 -0.53
CA THR A 42 -6.33 15.92 0.01
C THR A 42 -7.24 15.82 1.23
N ALA A 43 -7.36 16.90 2.00
CA ALA A 43 -8.34 16.96 3.10
C ALA A 43 -9.78 16.72 2.61
N GLN A 44 -10.13 17.26 1.43
CA GLN A 44 -11.42 17.02 0.79
C GLN A 44 -11.62 15.54 0.45
N PHE A 45 -10.60 14.88 -0.12
CA PHE A 45 -10.67 13.44 -0.39
C PHE A 45 -10.95 12.66 0.89
N VAL A 46 -10.24 12.98 1.98
CA VAL A 46 -10.42 12.28 3.27
C VAL A 46 -11.84 12.46 3.80
N ALA A 47 -12.38 13.69 3.73
CA ALA A 47 -13.74 13.98 4.15
C ALA A 47 -14.76 13.14 3.36
N THR A 48 -14.72 13.21 2.03
CA THR A 48 -15.62 12.45 1.15
C THR A 48 -15.45 10.94 1.30
N ALA A 49 -14.21 10.46 1.44
CA ALA A 49 -13.96 9.05 1.66
C ALA A 49 -14.60 8.59 2.98
N ARG A 50 -14.61 9.38 4.05
CA ARG A 50 -15.17 8.94 5.33
C ARG A 50 -16.71 8.87 5.37
N GLU A 51 -17.40 9.38 4.37
CA GLU A 51 -18.87 9.32 4.29
C GLU A 51 -19.41 7.91 3.98
N GLY A 52 -18.57 7.00 3.48
CA GLY A 52 -18.94 5.63 3.13
C GLY A 52 -18.32 4.56 4.05
N ARG A 53 -18.11 3.36 3.49
CA ARG A 53 -17.27 2.31 4.14
C ARG A 53 -15.87 2.86 4.46
N THR A 54 -15.15 2.22 5.38
CA THR A 54 -13.79 2.66 5.72
C THR A 54 -12.94 2.83 4.44
N PRO A 55 -12.19 3.94 4.31
CA PRO A 55 -11.39 4.18 3.12
C PRO A 55 -10.45 3.01 2.78
N GLU A 56 -9.88 2.37 3.80
CA GLU A 56 -8.97 1.23 3.70
C GLU A 56 -9.62 -0.06 3.18
N ALA A 57 -10.95 -0.14 3.19
CA ALA A 57 -11.73 -1.21 2.55
C ALA A 57 -12.10 -0.90 1.09
N ARG A 58 -11.70 0.26 0.56
CA ARG A 58 -12.00 0.72 -0.81
C ARG A 58 -10.76 1.19 -1.58
N PHE A 59 -9.74 1.62 -0.87
CA PHE A 59 -8.57 2.27 -1.42
C PHE A 59 -7.30 1.76 -0.75
N ARG A 60 -6.20 1.83 -1.50
CA ARG A 60 -4.87 1.53 -1.00
C ARG A 60 -4.02 2.79 -0.98
N PHE A 61 -3.39 3.05 0.17
CA PHE A 61 -2.61 4.25 0.38
C PHE A 61 -1.12 3.95 0.63
N ALA A 62 -0.28 4.93 0.33
CA ALA A 62 1.13 4.93 0.65
C ALA A 62 1.57 6.22 1.34
N ASP A 63 2.56 6.09 2.21
CA ASP A 63 3.24 7.18 2.92
C ASP A 63 4.67 6.72 3.28
N ALA A 64 5.47 7.57 3.92
CA ALA A 64 6.78 7.22 4.44
C ALA A 64 6.75 5.95 5.31
N CYS A 65 7.71 5.06 5.09
CA CYS A 65 7.90 3.90 5.95
C CYS A 65 8.65 4.32 7.23
N HIS A 66 8.01 4.12 8.38
CA HIS A 66 8.58 4.46 9.69
C HIS A 66 9.55 3.42 10.25
N ARG A 67 9.73 2.27 9.58
CA ARG A 67 10.60 1.16 10.02
C ARG A 67 10.40 0.85 11.50
N GLY A 68 11.44 0.96 12.33
CA GLY A 68 11.37 0.71 13.78
C GLY A 68 10.35 1.57 14.55
N GLY A 69 9.86 2.67 13.98
CA GLY A 69 8.74 3.44 14.54
C GLY A 69 7.35 2.87 14.23
N CYS A 70 7.26 1.78 13.46
CA CYS A 70 6.01 1.11 13.10
C CYS A 70 5.82 -0.16 13.94
N ALA A 71 4.63 -0.36 14.49
CA ALA A 71 4.27 -1.57 15.25
C ALA A 71 4.32 -2.88 14.43
N LYS A 72 4.46 -2.80 13.10
CA LYS A 72 4.63 -3.96 12.21
C LYS A 72 6.10 -4.25 11.89
N TRP A 73 7.02 -3.46 12.41
CA TRP A 73 8.44 -3.72 12.29
C TRP A 73 8.89 -4.64 13.43
N ASP A 74 9.46 -5.78 13.10
CA ASP A 74 9.86 -6.80 14.08
C ASP A 74 11.31 -6.67 14.56
N GLY A 75 12.01 -5.63 14.09
CA GLY A 75 13.42 -5.38 14.35
C GLY A 75 14.31 -5.68 13.14
N ALA A 76 13.94 -6.65 12.30
CA ALA A 76 14.67 -7.01 11.09
C ALA A 76 14.01 -6.46 9.81
N GLY A 77 12.68 -6.40 9.78
CA GLY A 77 11.94 -5.95 8.60
C GLY A 77 10.46 -5.71 8.87
N CYS A 78 9.69 -5.50 7.80
CA CYS A 78 8.25 -5.42 7.90
C CYS A 78 7.64 -6.82 7.98
N SER A 79 7.05 -7.17 9.13
CA SER A 79 6.38 -8.46 9.33
C SER A 79 5.20 -8.70 8.37
N VAL A 80 4.52 -7.63 7.92
CA VAL A 80 3.45 -7.74 6.91
C VAL A 80 4.02 -8.07 5.53
N ALA A 81 5.17 -7.48 5.17
CA ALA A 81 5.85 -7.80 3.92
C ALA A 81 6.38 -9.24 3.93
N ALA A 82 6.91 -9.69 5.06
CA ALA A 82 7.31 -11.09 5.25
C ALA A 82 6.13 -12.05 5.06
N ALA A 83 4.99 -11.77 5.71
CA ALA A 83 3.77 -12.57 5.55
C ALA A 83 3.26 -12.56 4.10
N ALA A 84 3.29 -11.40 3.43
CA ALA A 84 2.92 -11.28 2.03
C ALA A 84 3.83 -12.13 1.12
N ARG A 85 5.14 -12.13 1.38
CA ARG A 85 6.10 -12.94 0.63
C ARG A 85 5.85 -14.44 0.84
N ALA A 86 5.52 -14.86 2.06
CA ALA A 86 5.24 -16.27 2.38
C ALA A 86 4.01 -16.83 1.61
N MET A 87 3.12 -15.94 1.13
CA MET A 87 1.94 -16.32 0.35
C MET A 87 2.14 -16.24 -1.18
N ALA A 88 3.35 -15.93 -1.66
CA ALA A 88 3.59 -15.67 -3.09
C ALA A 88 3.21 -16.85 -4.00
N ASP A 89 3.39 -18.09 -3.53
CA ASP A 89 3.06 -19.30 -4.32
C ASP A 89 1.55 -19.63 -4.34
N GLN A 90 0.76 -18.91 -3.54
CA GLN A 90 -0.70 -19.11 -3.43
C GLN A 90 -1.49 -18.16 -4.34
N VAL A 91 -0.82 -17.21 -4.99
CA VAL A 91 -1.45 -16.21 -5.83
C VAL A 91 -0.94 -16.30 -7.27
N PRO A 92 -1.78 -16.05 -8.29
CA PRO A 92 -1.31 -16.02 -9.66
C PRO A 92 -0.21 -14.97 -9.83
N ALA A 93 0.87 -15.36 -10.51
CA ALA A 93 1.89 -14.41 -10.93
C ALA A 93 1.23 -13.39 -11.87
N ALA A 94 1.33 -12.11 -11.52
CA ALA A 94 0.78 -11.03 -12.31
C ALA A 94 1.82 -9.91 -12.46
N SER A 95 2.09 -9.53 -13.71
CA SER A 95 2.77 -8.27 -14.00
C SER A 95 1.74 -7.15 -13.98
N PHE A 96 2.05 -6.07 -13.27
CA PHE A 96 1.23 -4.87 -13.22
C PHE A 96 2.14 -3.67 -12.98
N ASP A 97 1.67 -2.46 -13.27
CA ASP A 97 2.38 -1.25 -12.91
C ASP A 97 2.06 -0.82 -11.49
N CYS A 98 3.09 -0.37 -10.77
CA CYS A 98 2.95 0.12 -9.41
C CYS A 98 3.74 1.42 -9.28
N ALA A 99 3.00 2.52 -9.14
CA ALA A 99 3.50 3.89 -9.02
C ALA A 99 4.63 4.10 -8.00
N ILE A 100 4.73 3.24 -6.98
CA ILE A 100 5.72 3.38 -5.91
C ILE A 100 6.81 2.30 -5.92
N ARG A 101 6.84 1.38 -6.90
CA ARG A 101 7.73 0.19 -6.88
C ARG A 101 9.19 0.54 -6.57
N ALA A 102 9.74 1.57 -7.22
CA ALA A 102 11.12 2.01 -7.02
C ALA A 102 11.42 2.53 -5.59
N ALA A 103 10.40 3.05 -4.91
CA ALA A 103 10.51 3.58 -3.56
C ALA A 103 9.91 2.67 -2.47
N CYS A 104 9.22 1.59 -2.84
CA CYS A 104 8.43 0.75 -1.93
C CYS A 104 9.34 -0.07 -1.00
N GLN A 105 9.11 0.02 0.31
CA GLN A 105 9.86 -0.72 1.32
C GLN A 105 9.67 -2.24 1.16
N TRP A 106 8.45 -2.71 0.86
CA TRP A 106 8.21 -4.15 0.68
C TRP A 106 9.01 -4.70 -0.50
N HIS A 107 9.00 -3.99 -1.63
CA HIS A 107 9.77 -4.36 -2.81
C HIS A 107 11.28 -4.33 -2.54
N ARG A 108 11.77 -3.38 -1.73
CA ARG A 108 13.19 -3.33 -1.33
C ARG A 108 13.60 -4.53 -0.46
N GLU A 109 12.69 -5.07 0.35
CA GLU A 109 12.98 -6.21 1.23
C GLU A 109 12.91 -7.55 0.49
N TYR A 110 11.92 -7.74 -0.38
CA TYR A 110 11.59 -9.06 -0.96
C TYR A 110 11.46 -9.08 -2.49
N GLY A 111 11.79 -7.99 -3.17
CA GLY A 111 11.78 -7.93 -4.64
C GLY A 111 10.40 -8.11 -5.27
N ALA A 112 10.37 -8.65 -6.50
CA ALA A 112 9.14 -8.82 -7.27
C ALA A 112 8.17 -9.85 -6.67
N GLU A 113 8.68 -10.80 -5.88
CA GLU A 113 7.89 -11.89 -5.31
C GLU A 113 6.81 -11.35 -4.36
N VAL A 114 7.14 -10.38 -3.50
CA VAL A 114 6.13 -9.74 -2.63
C VAL A 114 5.17 -8.85 -3.41
N CYS A 115 5.58 -8.31 -4.57
CA CYS A 115 4.68 -7.51 -5.41
C CYS A 115 3.50 -8.37 -5.90
N GLY A 116 3.74 -9.61 -6.33
CA GLY A 116 2.68 -10.53 -6.77
C GLY A 116 1.57 -10.70 -5.73
N THR A 117 1.93 -10.86 -4.46
CA THR A 117 0.97 -10.93 -3.35
C THR A 117 0.42 -9.58 -2.93
N CYS A 118 1.20 -8.49 -3.06
CA CYS A 118 0.82 -7.17 -2.61
C CYS A 118 -0.56 -6.76 -3.11
N ARG A 119 -0.89 -7.02 -4.39
CA ARG A 119 -2.22 -6.71 -4.97
C ARG A 119 -3.38 -7.44 -4.30
N TRP A 120 -3.15 -8.49 -3.53
CA TRP A 120 -4.18 -9.26 -2.82
C TRP A 120 -4.31 -8.86 -1.35
N ILE A 121 -3.54 -7.86 -0.91
CA ILE A 121 -3.59 -7.37 0.47
C ILE A 121 -4.47 -6.12 0.52
N VAL A 122 -5.52 -6.21 1.32
CA VAL A 122 -6.38 -5.08 1.67
C VAL A 122 -6.12 -4.73 3.13
N THR A 123 -5.92 -3.43 3.41
CA THR A 123 -5.55 -2.96 4.75
C THR A 123 -6.67 -3.20 5.76
N GLU A 124 -7.93 -3.06 5.34
CA GLU A 124 -9.11 -3.42 6.14
C GLU A 124 -10.14 -4.15 5.28
N ARG A 125 -10.71 -5.23 5.81
CA ARG A 125 -11.83 -5.91 5.14
C ARG A 125 -13.09 -5.08 5.33
N ALA A 126 -13.91 -4.99 4.30
CA ALA A 126 -15.25 -4.47 4.47
C ALA A 126 -16.00 -5.36 5.48
N PRO A 127 -16.82 -4.79 6.38
CA PRO A 127 -17.71 -5.59 7.20
C PRO A 127 -18.63 -6.41 6.27
N THR A 128 -18.72 -7.71 6.54
CA THR A 128 -19.73 -8.62 5.97
C THR A 128 -21.14 -8.20 6.36
#